data_AF-A0A4D4KV58-F1
#
_entry.id   AF-A0A4D4KV58-F1
#
_cell.length_a   1.000
_cell.length_b   1.000
_cell.length_c   1.000
_cell.angle_alpha   90.00
_cell.angle_beta   90.00
_cell.angle_gamma   90.00
#
_symmetry.space_group_name_H-M   'P 1'
#
loop_
_entity.id
_entity.type
_entity.pdbx_description
1 polymer ?
#
loop_
_entity_poly.entity_id
_entity_poly.type
_entity_poly.pdbx_seq_one_letter_code
_entity_poly.pdbx_strand_id
1 'polypeptide(L)'
;MDYGFTMADVVADNTSASRFVVGVPVTTSGVDLRLVGVLLEKNGEVVATASGAASLGHPAAAVAWLVRQLAAEDEGLAAGQIVLLSGGLTAAVPARPGDVVTATIDRLGSVELGCR
;
A
#
# COMPACT_ATOMS: atom_id res chain seq x y z
N MET A 1 -17.69 -10.10 11.75
CA MET A 1 -16.22 -10.09 11.90
C MET A 1 -15.92 -8.90 12.77
N ASP A 2 -15.68 -9.15 14.06
CA ASP A 2 -15.39 -8.09 15.03
C ASP A 2 -13.92 -7.71 14.85
N TYR A 3 -13.66 -6.54 14.27
CA TYR A 3 -12.31 -6.01 14.01
C TYR A 3 -11.76 -5.39 15.31
N GLY A 4 -11.68 -6.21 16.37
CA GLY A 4 -11.10 -5.83 17.65
C GLY A 4 -9.65 -6.26 17.69
N PHE A 5 -8.72 -5.35 17.39
CA PHE A 5 -7.29 -5.61 17.52
C PHE A 5 -6.60 -4.44 18.21
N THR A 6 -5.66 -4.77 19.10
CA THR A 6 -4.78 -3.78 19.70
C THR A 6 -3.55 -3.56 18.81
N MET A 7 -2.85 -2.44 19.01
CA MET A 7 -1.60 -2.16 18.29
C MET A 7 -0.58 -3.30 18.44
N ALA A 8 -0.50 -3.90 19.64
CA ALA A 8 0.44 -4.99 19.92
C ALA A 8 0.12 -6.24 19.11
N ASP A 9 -1.17 -6.58 18.93
CA ASP A 9 -1.60 -7.72 18.13
C ASP A 9 -1.21 -7.53 16.66
N VAL A 10 -1.40 -6.33 16.12
CA VAL A 10 -1.04 -6.01 14.73
C VAL A 10 0.46 -6.08 14.51
N VAL A 11 1.27 -5.63 15.47
CA VAL A 11 2.74 -5.74 15.39
C VAL A 11 3.17 -7.21 15.44
N ALA A 12 2.61 -7.99 16.37
CA ALA A 12 2.92 -9.42 16.51
C ALA A 12 2.48 -10.24 15.28
N ASP A 13 1.38 -9.86 14.63
CA ASP A 13 0.84 -10.48 13.41
C ASP A 13 1.47 -9.92 12.12
N ASN A 14 2.70 -9.39 12.18
CA ASN A 14 3.43 -8.87 11.03
C ASN A 14 2.60 -7.86 10.20
N THR A 15 1.94 -6.92 10.87
CA THR A 15 1.05 -5.91 10.27
C THR A 15 -0.16 -6.50 9.53
N SER A 16 -0.58 -7.73 9.89
CA SER A 16 -1.60 -8.52 9.18
C SER A 16 -1.32 -8.66 7.67
N ALA A 17 -0.06 -8.54 7.28
CA ALA A 17 0.37 -8.66 5.90
C ALA A 17 0.48 -10.15 5.51
N SER A 18 -0.35 -10.59 4.56
CA SER A 18 -0.33 -11.96 4.06
C SER A 18 0.30 -12.07 2.67
N ARG A 19 -0.11 -11.20 1.74
CA ARG A 19 0.37 -11.16 0.36
C ARG A 19 0.46 -9.73 -0.14
N PHE A 20 1.32 -9.52 -1.12
CA PHE A 20 1.39 -8.29 -1.89
C PHE A 20 1.47 -8.60 -3.37
N VAL A 21 1.01 -7.67 -4.20
CA VAL A 21 1.12 -7.72 -5.64
C VAL A 21 1.83 -6.45 -6.08
N VAL A 22 2.83 -6.60 -6.93
CA VAL A 22 3.57 -5.47 -7.49
C VAL A 22 3.24 -5.38 -8.97
N GLY A 23 2.83 -4.19 -9.41
CA GLY A 23 2.64 -3.89 -10.81
C GLY A 23 3.97 -3.74 -11.56
N VAL A 24 3.90 -3.12 -12.73
CA VAL A 24 5.09 -2.84 -13.54
C VAL A 24 5.94 -1.76 -12.86
N PRO A 25 7.27 -1.91 -12.79
CA PRO A 25 8.15 -0.86 -12.30
C PRO A 25 8.03 0.39 -13.19
N VAL A 26 7.72 1.53 -12.58
CA VAL A 26 7.57 2.82 -13.27
C VAL A 26 8.54 3.84 -12.72
N THR A 27 9.04 4.72 -13.59
CA THR A 27 9.90 5.82 -13.17
C THR A 27 9.03 6.98 -12.69
N THR A 28 9.29 7.44 -11.47
CA THR A 28 8.48 8.50 -10.82
C THR A 28 9.08 9.90 -10.99
N SER A 29 10.15 10.05 -11.78
CA SER A 29 10.80 11.35 -12.02
C SER A 29 9.82 12.35 -12.63
N GLY A 30 9.54 13.44 -11.90
CA GLY A 30 8.60 14.48 -12.33
C GLY A 30 7.12 14.17 -12.05
N VAL A 31 6.82 13.14 -11.24
CA VAL A 31 5.48 12.87 -10.73
C VAL A 31 5.40 13.30 -9.27
N ASP A 32 4.44 14.18 -8.95
CA ASP A 32 4.12 14.47 -7.55
C ASP A 32 3.28 13.32 -6.98
N LEU A 33 3.95 12.44 -6.23
CA LEU A 33 3.33 11.27 -5.58
C LEU A 33 2.26 11.63 -4.55
N ARG A 34 2.11 12.90 -4.19
CA ARG A 34 1.02 13.34 -3.31
C ARG A 34 -0.28 13.54 -4.10
N LEU A 35 -0.17 13.92 -5.36
CA LEU A 35 -1.31 14.27 -6.22
C LEU A 35 -1.81 13.09 -7.05
N VAL A 36 -1.13 11.95 -7.03
CA VAL A 36 -1.60 10.75 -7.73
C VAL A 36 -2.93 10.30 -7.14
N GLY A 37 -3.92 10.14 -8.02
CA GLY A 37 -5.20 9.53 -7.68
C GLY A 37 -5.05 8.01 -7.66
N VAL A 38 -5.66 7.37 -6.67
CA VAL A 38 -5.75 5.91 -6.57
C VAL A 38 -7.21 5.54 -6.66
N LEU A 39 -7.50 4.63 -7.58
CA LEU A 39 -8.81 4.04 -7.79
C LEU A 39 -8.72 2.55 -7.44
N LEU A 40 -9.57 2.11 -6.52
CA LEU A 40 -9.73 0.71 -6.20
C LEU A 40 -11.06 0.22 -6.75
N GLU A 41 -10.99 -0.73 -7.66
CA GLU A 41 -12.12 -1.37 -8.31
C GLU A 41 -12.21 -2.82 -7.85
N LYS A 42 -13.43 -3.32 -7.71
CA LYS A 42 -13.74 -4.69 -7.41
C LYS A 42 -14.79 -5.17 -8.40
N ASN A 43 -14.46 -6.19 -9.18
CA ASN A 43 -15.33 -6.75 -10.22
C ASN A 43 -15.83 -5.69 -11.23
N GLY A 44 -15.02 -4.65 -11.49
CA GLY A 44 -15.36 -3.52 -12.38
C GLY A 44 -16.15 -2.39 -11.72
N GLU A 45 -16.47 -2.48 -10.42
CA GLU A 45 -17.09 -1.39 -9.67
C GLU A 45 -16.07 -0.66 -8.78
N VAL A 46 -16.11 0.68 -8.80
CA VAL A 46 -15.27 1.50 -7.94
C VAL A 46 -15.73 1.35 -6.49
N VAL A 47 -14.90 0.72 -5.66
CA VAL A 47 -15.18 0.50 -4.23
C VAL A 47 -14.52 1.52 -3.32
N ALA A 48 -13.38 2.09 -3.75
CA ALA A 48 -12.72 3.16 -3.02
C ALA A 48 -11.90 4.04 -3.95
N THR A 49 -11.71 5.30 -3.52
CA THR A 49 -10.77 6.23 -4.13
C THR A 49 -9.89 6.82 -3.03
N ALA A 50 -8.66 7.14 -3.39
CA ALA A 50 -7.72 7.79 -2.51
C ALA A 50 -6.78 8.69 -3.30
N SER A 51 -5.97 9.43 -2.57
CA SER A 51 -4.86 10.21 -3.11
C SER A 51 -3.58 9.74 -2.45
N GLY A 52 -2.44 9.82 -3.14
CA GLY A 52 -1.15 9.49 -2.55
C GLY A 52 -0.84 10.31 -1.29
N ALA A 53 -1.43 11.50 -1.14
CA ALA A 53 -1.37 12.30 0.09
C ALA A 53 -1.99 11.60 1.33
N ALA A 54 -2.85 10.59 1.15
CA ALA A 54 -3.40 9.81 2.26
C ALA A 54 -2.32 9.04 3.04
N SER A 55 -1.18 8.76 2.40
CA SER A 55 -0.01 8.18 3.06
C SER A 55 0.81 9.27 3.76
N LEU A 56 0.41 9.63 5.00
CA LEU A 56 1.12 10.58 5.87
C LEU A 56 1.50 11.91 5.17
N GLY A 57 0.67 12.38 4.24
CA GLY A 57 0.92 13.57 3.42
C GLY A 57 1.85 13.36 2.23
N HIS A 58 2.76 12.37 2.27
CA HIS A 58 3.58 11.96 1.13
C HIS A 58 4.07 10.50 1.32
N PRO A 59 3.95 9.62 0.30
CA PRO A 59 4.43 8.23 0.40
C PRO A 59 5.89 8.05 0.84
N ALA A 60 6.77 8.98 0.48
CA ALA A 60 8.17 8.98 0.88
C ALA A 60 8.37 9.31 2.37
N ALA A 61 7.42 9.99 3.02
CA ALA A 61 7.49 10.32 4.44
C ALA A 61 7.43 9.05 5.31
N ALA A 62 6.60 8.08 4.93
CA ALA A 62 6.52 6.78 5.58
C ALA A 62 7.84 5.99 5.45
N VAL A 63 8.45 5.98 4.26
CA VAL A 63 9.77 5.36 4.03
C VAL A 63 10.85 6.05 4.88
N ALA A 64 10.85 7.39 4.91
CA ALA A 64 11.80 8.14 5.71
C ALA A 64 11.63 7.88 7.22
N TRP A 65 10.39 7.67 7.68
CA TRP A 65 10.14 7.25 9.06
C TRP A 65 10.66 5.84 9.33
N LEU A 66 10.40 4.88 8.45
CA LEU A 66 10.88 3.50 8.57
C LEU A 66 12.41 3.44 8.65
N VAL A 67 13.10 4.14 7.75
CA VAL A 67 14.57 4.21 7.76
C VAL A 67 15.09 4.79 9.07
N ARG A 68 14.43 5.82 9.63
CA ARG A 68 14.82 6.39 10.93
C ARG A 68 14.59 5.42 12.09
N GLN A 69 13.56 4.57 12.03
CA GLN A 69 13.34 3.55 13.05
C GLN A 69 14.38 2.44 12.96
N LEU A 70 14.65 1.91 11.75
CA LEU A 70 15.69 0.89 11.55
C LEU A 70 17.07 1.39 12.00
N ALA A 71 17.40 2.65 11.68
CA ALA A 71 18.66 3.25 12.11
C ALA A 71 18.80 3.35 13.64
N ALA A 72 17.70 3.40 14.40
CA ALA A 72 17.75 3.40 15.86
C ALA A 72 18.04 1.99 16.43
N GLU A 73 17.84 0.94 15.63
CA GLU A 73 18.17 -0.45 15.96
C GLU A 73 19.47 -0.93 15.27
N ASP A 74 20.30 0.01 14.79
CA ASP A 74 21.52 -0.26 14.00
C ASP A 74 21.27 -1.10 12.72
N GLU A 75 20.04 -1.09 12.22
CA GLU A 75 19.63 -1.70 10.96
C GLU A 75 19.45 -0.64 9.85
N GLY A 76 19.36 -1.10 8.60
CA GLY A 76 19.15 -0.23 7.45
C GLY A 76 18.50 -0.95 6.28
N LEU A 77 18.02 -0.18 5.31
CA LEU A 77 17.48 -0.74 4.08
C LEU A 77 18.59 -1.05 3.08
N ALA A 78 18.59 -2.26 2.54
CA ALA A 78 19.46 -2.67 1.45
C ALA A 78 18.90 -2.24 0.09
N ALA A 79 19.79 -1.95 -0.86
CA ALA A 79 19.38 -1.64 -2.23
C ALA A 79 18.61 -2.82 -2.85
N GLY A 80 17.45 -2.52 -3.45
CA GLY A 80 16.57 -3.53 -4.04
C GLY A 80 15.46 -4.05 -3.12
N GLN A 81 15.42 -3.62 -1.85
CA GLN A 81 14.28 -3.92 -0.98
C GLN A 81 13.02 -3.16 -1.40
N ILE A 82 11.89 -3.87 -1.44
CA ILE A 82 10.59 -3.29 -1.76
C ILE A 82 9.93 -2.86 -0.44
N VAL A 83 9.75 -1.55 -0.27
CA VAL A 83 9.02 -0.99 0.87
C VAL A 83 7.56 -0.82 0.47
N LEU A 84 6.74 -1.82 0.80
CA LEU A 84 5.32 -1.89 0.43
C LEU A 84 4.40 -1.01 1.30
N LEU A 85 4.80 -0.76 2.56
CA LEU A 85 3.97 -0.08 3.56
C LEU A 85 4.29 1.41 3.65
N SER A 86 4.06 2.16 2.57
CA SER A 86 3.91 3.62 2.73
C SER A 86 2.60 3.96 3.46
N GLY A 87 1.66 3.02 3.55
CA GLY A 87 0.39 3.13 4.27
C GLY A 87 -0.78 2.71 3.38
N GLY A 88 -1.85 2.21 4.00
CA GLY A 88 -3.09 1.94 3.27
C GLY A 88 -3.68 3.25 2.74
N LEU A 89 -3.71 3.42 1.42
CA LEU A 89 -4.26 4.63 0.81
C LEU A 89 -5.78 4.64 0.88
N THR A 90 -6.41 3.47 0.80
CA THR A 90 -7.86 3.27 0.90
C THR A 90 -8.21 2.44 2.12
N ALA A 91 -9.49 2.48 2.53
CA ALA A 91 -10.02 1.48 3.46
C ALA A 91 -9.83 0.06 2.90
N ALA A 92 -9.62 -0.90 3.80
CA ALA A 92 -9.52 -2.31 3.42
C ALA A 92 -10.88 -2.82 2.94
N VAL A 93 -10.92 -3.38 1.73
CA VAL A 93 -12.14 -3.95 1.15
C VAL A 93 -12.06 -5.48 1.26
N PRO A 94 -13.08 -6.16 1.81
CA PRO A 94 -13.08 -7.60 1.90
C PRO A 94 -13.17 -8.22 0.50
N ALA A 95 -12.16 -9.04 0.17
CA ALA A 95 -12.13 -9.87 -1.03
C ALA A 95 -12.63 -11.28 -0.74
N ARG A 96 -13.40 -11.86 -1.67
CA ARG A 96 -13.90 -13.23 -1.62
C ARG A 96 -13.33 -14.05 -2.78
N PRO A 97 -13.28 -15.39 -2.67
CA PRO A 97 -12.93 -16.24 -3.81
C PRO A 97 -13.83 -15.94 -5.01
N GLY A 98 -13.23 -15.73 -6.18
CA GLY A 98 -13.88 -15.31 -7.42
C GLY A 98 -13.86 -13.81 -7.68
N ASP A 99 -13.47 -12.97 -6.72
CA ASP A 99 -13.39 -11.52 -6.91
C ASP A 99 -12.11 -11.13 -7.68
N VAL A 100 -12.23 -10.13 -8.55
CA VAL A 100 -11.10 -9.45 -9.20
C VAL A 100 -11.00 -8.05 -8.63
N VAL A 101 -9.85 -7.73 -8.03
CA VAL A 101 -9.58 -6.40 -7.47
C VAL A 101 -8.53 -5.72 -8.34
N THR A 102 -8.84 -4.53 -8.84
CA THR A 102 -7.95 -3.72 -9.67
C THR A 102 -7.64 -2.43 -8.94
N ALA A 103 -6.37 -2.15 -8.70
CA ALA A 103 -5.92 -0.86 -8.20
C ALA A 103 -5.26 -0.09 -9.35
N THR A 104 -5.84 1.04 -9.72
CA THR A 104 -5.31 1.95 -10.73
C THR A 104 -4.76 3.18 -10.05
N ILE A 105 -3.49 3.50 -10.34
CA ILE A 105 -2.80 4.66 -9.79
C ILE A 105 -2.46 5.58 -10.95
N ASP A 106 -2.96 6.82 -10.87
CA ASP A 106 -2.73 7.84 -11.89
C ASP A 106 -1.22 8.02 -12.15
N ARG A 107 -0.85 8.01 -13.43
CA ARG A 107 0.54 8.11 -13.95
C ARG A 107 1.50 6.97 -13.56
N LEU A 108 1.09 6.04 -12.71
CA LEU A 108 1.90 4.92 -12.23
C LEU A 108 1.43 3.56 -12.76
N GLY A 109 0.24 3.50 -13.36
CA GLY A 109 -0.31 2.31 -14.00
C GLY A 109 -1.33 1.59 -13.13
N SER A 110 -1.67 0.36 -13.49
CA SER A 110 -2.65 -0.46 -12.78
C SER A 110 -2.06 -1.81 -12.38
N VAL A 111 -2.61 -2.37 -11.31
CA VAL A 111 -2.33 -3.72 -10.83
C VAL A 111 -3.65 -4.44 -10.60
N GLU A 112 -3.71 -5.69 -11.02
CA GLU A 112 -4.89 -6.54 -10.86
C GLU A 112 -4.55 -7.77 -10.02
N LEU A 113 -5.47 -8.14 -9.14
CA LEU A 113 -5.42 -9.33 -8.33
C LEU A 113 -6.72 -10.11 -8.52
N GLY A 114 -6.61 -11.30 -9.13
CA GLY A 114 -7.67 -12.29 -9.12
C GLY A 114 -7.61 -13.11 -7.83
N CYS A 115 -8.61 -12.99 -6.96
CA CYS A 115 -8.77 -13.85 -5.80
C CYS A 115 -9.36 -15.19 -6.26
N ARG A 116 -8.53 -16.24 -6.31
CA ARG A 116 -8.96 -17.61 -6.61
C ARG A 116 -9.03 -18.44 -5.34
#